data_AF-A0A3S5ACF7-F1
#
_entry.id   AF-A0A3S5ACF7-F1
#
_cell.length_a   1.000
_cell.length_b   1.000
_cell.length_c   1.000
_cell.angle_alpha   90.00
_cell.angle_beta   90.00
_cell.angle_gamma   90.00
#
_symmetry.space_group_name_H-M   'P 1'
#
loop_
_entity.id
_entity.type
_entity.pdbx_description
1 polymer ?
#
loop_
_entity_poly.entity_id
_entity_poly.type
_entity_poly.pdbx_seq_one_letter_code
_entity_poly.pdbx_strand_id
1 'polypeptide(L)'
;MEILRYTNNISSAAHRDLMRKVRPGMYQFQAESLFQHYCYHKGSMRHVSYTCIAASGCNCAVLHYGHAGAPNKHQIKDGDMCLFDMGGEYYCYSSDITCSFPVNGRFSPDQRIIYEAVLSANRGVLAGIHPGVPWSSLHILAERIILEALLRAGLLDSTAGSLDDMVTARLGAVFMPHGLGHLMGLDVHDVGGYIQVSQHHNGQS
;
A
#
# COMPACT_ATOMS: atom_id res chain seq x y z
N MET A 1 10.79 -17.18 -8.05
CA MET A 1 9.36 -16.81 -8.13
C MET A 1 8.47 -17.65 -7.21
N GLU A 2 8.64 -18.97 -7.09
CA GLU A 2 7.79 -19.81 -6.20
C GLU A 2 7.77 -19.36 -4.74
N ILE A 3 8.93 -18.98 -4.17
CA ILE A 3 8.98 -18.50 -2.78
C ILE A 3 8.19 -17.19 -2.60
N LEU A 4 8.30 -16.24 -3.54
CA LEU A 4 7.52 -15.00 -3.49
C LEU A 4 6.01 -15.26 -3.65
N ARG A 5 5.60 -16.26 -4.44
CA ARG A 5 4.20 -16.69 -4.50
C ARG A 5 3.75 -17.27 -3.16
N TYR A 6 4.57 -18.10 -2.54
CA TYR A 6 4.30 -18.66 -1.22
C TYR A 6 4.16 -17.55 -0.16
N THR A 7 5.07 -16.58 -0.13
CA THR A 7 5.03 -15.50 0.85
C THR A 7 3.75 -14.68 0.71
N ASN A 8 3.42 -14.30 -0.52
CA ASN A 8 2.17 -13.60 -0.84
C ASN A 8 0.92 -14.40 -0.48
N ASN A 9 0.91 -15.72 -0.73
CA ASN A 9 -0.25 -16.57 -0.43
C ASN A 9 -0.53 -16.66 1.08
N ILE A 10 0.49 -16.85 1.91
CA ILE A 10 0.35 -16.90 3.36
C ILE A 10 -0.05 -15.52 3.90
N SER A 11 0.65 -14.45 3.53
CA SER A 11 0.34 -13.09 3.99
C SER A 11 -1.07 -12.66 3.56
N SER A 12 -1.50 -12.99 2.34
CA SER A 12 -2.89 -12.77 1.89
C SER A 12 -3.90 -13.55 2.72
N ALA A 13 -3.58 -14.79 3.09
CA ALA A 13 -4.45 -15.60 3.95
C ALA A 13 -4.54 -15.04 5.37
N ALA A 14 -3.43 -14.53 5.91
CA ALA A 14 -3.40 -13.81 7.18
C ALA A 14 -4.26 -12.53 7.13
N HIS A 15 -4.13 -11.72 6.07
CA HIS A 15 -4.99 -10.55 5.84
C HIS A 15 -6.49 -10.90 5.77
N ARG A 16 -6.86 -12.00 5.12
CA ARG A 16 -8.26 -12.45 5.11
C ARG A 16 -8.73 -12.93 6.48
N ASP A 17 -7.89 -13.64 7.23
CA ASP A 17 -8.21 -14.14 8.55
C ASP A 17 -8.39 -12.99 9.56
N LEU A 18 -7.46 -12.02 9.56
CA LEU A 18 -7.55 -10.86 10.45
C LEU A 18 -8.76 -9.97 10.11
N MET A 19 -9.06 -9.72 8.82
CA MET A 19 -10.25 -8.93 8.43
C MET A 19 -11.55 -9.56 8.94
N ARG A 20 -11.59 -10.90 9.09
CA ARG A 20 -12.74 -11.59 9.68
C ARG A 20 -12.79 -11.52 11.20
N LYS A 21 -11.68 -11.23 11.89
CA LYS A 21 -11.58 -11.24 13.36
C LYS A 21 -11.58 -9.84 13.97
N VAL A 22 -11.01 -8.85 13.30
CA VAL A 22 -10.88 -7.49 13.82
C VAL A 22 -12.24 -6.82 13.95
N ARG A 23 -12.50 -6.19 15.09
CA ARG A 23 -13.77 -5.54 15.44
C ARG A 23 -13.51 -4.22 16.17
N PRO A 24 -14.48 -3.27 16.14
CA PRO A 24 -14.47 -2.14 17.07
C PRO A 24 -14.21 -2.58 18.51
N GLY A 25 -13.40 -1.80 19.23
CA GLY A 25 -13.02 -2.06 20.61
C GLY A 25 -11.71 -2.84 20.78
N MET A 26 -11.22 -3.51 19.73
CA MET A 26 -9.88 -4.09 19.72
C MET A 26 -8.81 -3.00 19.64
N TYR A 27 -7.58 -3.33 20.05
CA TYR A 27 -6.41 -2.49 19.83
C TYR A 27 -5.68 -2.88 18.55
N GLN A 28 -5.03 -1.91 17.92
CA GLN A 28 -4.25 -2.10 16.70
C GLN A 28 -3.17 -3.20 16.85
N PHE A 29 -2.43 -3.24 17.96
CA PHE A 29 -1.44 -4.27 18.23
C PHE A 29 -2.04 -5.69 18.35
N GLN A 30 -3.34 -5.82 18.67
CA GLN A 30 -4.01 -7.12 18.68
C GLN A 30 -4.23 -7.62 17.25
N ALA A 31 -4.51 -6.71 16.31
CA ALA A 31 -4.60 -7.05 14.89
C ALA A 31 -3.23 -7.46 14.32
N GLU A 32 -2.16 -6.72 14.67
CA GLU A 32 -0.77 -7.10 14.36
C GLU A 32 -0.43 -8.50 14.90
N SER A 33 -0.76 -8.79 16.16
CA SER A 33 -0.50 -10.09 16.78
C SER A 33 -1.23 -11.23 16.06
N LEU A 34 -2.47 -11.03 15.62
CA LEU A 34 -3.22 -12.02 14.84
C LEU A 34 -2.55 -12.31 13.50
N PHE A 35 -2.05 -11.29 12.80
CA PHE A 35 -1.33 -11.45 11.53
C PHE A 35 -0.05 -12.27 11.74
N GLN A 36 0.81 -11.86 12.68
CA GLN A 36 2.07 -12.54 12.97
C GLN A 36 1.84 -13.99 13.41
N HIS A 37 0.83 -14.23 14.26
CA HIS A 37 0.45 -15.58 14.67
C HIS A 37 0.07 -16.44 13.46
N TYR A 38 -0.77 -15.94 12.56
CA TYR A 38 -1.17 -16.68 11.36
C TYR A 38 0.04 -17.01 10.48
N CYS A 39 0.86 -16.01 10.15
CA CYS A 39 2.04 -16.16 9.30
C CYS A 39 3.00 -17.21 9.85
N TYR A 40 3.28 -17.18 11.16
CA TYR A 40 4.18 -18.17 11.75
C TYR A 40 3.52 -19.54 11.88
N HIS A 41 2.31 -19.62 12.45
CA HIS A 41 1.64 -20.88 12.75
C HIS A 41 1.23 -21.66 11.49
N LYS A 42 0.81 -20.96 10.41
CA LYS A 42 0.35 -21.59 9.17
C LYS A 42 1.39 -21.58 8.06
N GLY A 43 2.28 -20.59 8.04
CA GLY A 43 3.24 -20.39 6.95
C GLY A 43 4.69 -20.62 7.32
N SER A 44 4.99 -20.96 8.58
CA SER A 44 6.37 -21.09 9.09
C SER A 44 7.22 -19.82 8.90
N MET A 45 6.58 -18.66 8.82
CA MET A 45 7.22 -17.36 8.73
C MET A 45 7.55 -16.87 10.13
N ARG A 46 8.74 -17.22 10.62
CA ARG A 46 9.20 -16.79 11.95
C ARG A 46 9.34 -15.26 12.06
N HIS A 47 9.65 -14.62 10.94
CA HIS A 47 9.88 -13.19 10.83
C HIS A 47 8.79 -12.54 9.97
N VAL A 48 8.60 -11.24 10.19
CA VAL A 48 7.89 -10.35 9.28
C VAL A 48 8.92 -9.55 8.49
N SER A 49 8.58 -9.16 7.27
CA SER A 49 9.48 -8.43 6.37
C SER A 49 9.79 -7.00 6.85
N TYR A 50 8.90 -6.42 7.66
CA TYR A 50 9.01 -5.09 8.25
C TYR A 50 8.11 -4.99 9.49
N THR A 51 8.26 -3.92 10.27
CA THR A 51 7.37 -3.67 11.42
C THR A 51 5.94 -3.50 10.91
N CYS A 52 5.01 -4.28 11.45
CA CYS A 52 3.61 -4.27 11.01
C CYS A 52 2.97 -2.89 11.25
N ILE A 53 2.29 -2.38 10.22
CA ILE A 53 1.56 -1.12 10.29
C ILE A 53 0.08 -1.46 10.45
N ALA A 54 -0.43 -1.44 11.68
CA ALA A 54 -1.83 -1.75 11.98
C ALA A 54 -2.62 -0.46 12.23
N ALA A 55 -2.71 0.44 11.25
CA ALA A 55 -3.32 1.74 11.45
C ALA A 55 -4.86 1.72 11.40
N SER A 56 -5.50 2.55 12.24
CA SER A 56 -6.93 2.83 12.16
C SER A 56 -7.23 4.33 12.37
N GLY A 57 -8.35 4.79 11.84
CA GLY A 57 -8.78 6.19 11.92
C GLY A 57 -7.74 7.12 11.30
N CYS A 58 -7.43 8.24 11.97
CA CYS A 58 -6.44 9.20 11.47
C CYS A 58 -5.01 8.64 11.38
N ASN A 59 -4.69 7.54 12.09
CA ASN A 59 -3.36 6.93 11.99
C ASN A 59 -3.08 6.39 10.58
N CYS A 60 -4.13 6.09 9.79
CA CYS A 60 -3.98 5.63 8.40
C CYS A 60 -3.29 6.66 7.48
N ALA A 61 -3.20 7.93 7.90
CA ALA A 61 -2.47 8.98 7.18
C ALA A 61 -0.97 9.03 7.53
N VAL A 62 -0.49 8.22 8.49
CA VAL A 62 0.92 8.12 8.86
C VAL A 62 1.52 6.89 8.17
N LEU A 63 2.29 7.13 7.10
CA LEU A 63 2.71 6.07 6.17
C LEU A 63 3.44 4.90 6.84
N HIS A 64 4.43 5.17 7.70
CA HIS A 64 5.14 4.14 8.46
C HIS A 64 4.76 4.18 9.95
N TYR A 65 3.46 4.12 10.24
CA TYR A 65 2.94 3.95 11.60
C TYR A 65 3.39 2.60 12.21
N GLY A 66 3.25 2.38 13.52
CA GLY A 66 3.57 1.09 14.16
C GLY A 66 5.00 0.96 14.70
N HIS A 67 5.91 1.87 14.35
CA HIS A 67 7.23 1.95 14.99
C HIS A 67 7.15 2.28 16.49
N ALA A 68 8.26 2.15 17.23
CA ALA A 68 8.28 2.31 18.69
C ALA A 68 7.71 3.65 19.23
N GLY A 69 7.78 4.73 18.45
CA GLY A 69 7.20 6.04 18.83
C GLY A 69 5.68 6.13 18.64
N ALA A 70 5.12 5.26 17.79
CA ALA A 70 3.70 5.17 17.49
C ALA A 70 3.26 3.68 17.40
N PRO A 71 3.34 2.92 18.51
CA PRO A 71 3.50 1.46 18.47
C PRO A 71 2.16 0.70 18.42
N ASN A 72 1.32 0.98 17.41
CA ASN A 72 0.04 0.29 17.22
C ASN A 72 -0.85 0.27 18.48
N LYS A 73 -0.84 1.36 19.26
CA LYS A 73 -1.43 1.40 20.61
C LYS A 73 -2.86 1.95 20.68
N HIS A 74 -3.43 2.42 19.58
CA HIS A 74 -4.78 3.00 19.61
C HIS A 74 -5.85 1.92 19.56
N GLN A 75 -6.96 2.18 20.23
CA GLN A 75 -8.15 1.36 20.12
C GLN A 75 -8.85 1.67 18.79
N ILE A 76 -9.21 0.62 18.05
CA ILE A 76 -9.94 0.70 16.80
C ILE A 76 -11.41 1.00 17.12
N LYS A 77 -11.93 2.11 16.60
CA LYS A 77 -13.28 2.59 16.91
C LYS A 77 -14.28 2.19 15.84
N ASP A 78 -15.55 2.08 16.21
CA ASP A 78 -16.61 1.89 15.22
C ASP A 78 -16.61 3.05 14.21
N GLY A 79 -16.79 2.72 12.93
CA GLY A 79 -16.70 3.67 11.83
C GLY A 79 -15.27 3.99 11.36
N ASP A 80 -14.21 3.55 12.04
CA ASP A 80 -12.84 3.74 11.55
C ASP A 80 -12.62 3.00 10.22
N MET A 81 -11.89 3.64 9.31
CA MET A 81 -11.10 2.92 8.31
C MET A 81 -9.88 2.30 9.00
N CYS A 82 -9.56 1.07 8.62
CA CYS A 82 -8.27 0.43 8.88
C CYS A 82 -7.43 0.49 7.60
N LEU A 83 -6.12 0.72 7.76
CA LEU A 83 -5.09 0.56 6.74
C LEU A 83 -4.01 -0.32 7.36
N PHE A 84 -4.03 -1.59 6.96
CA PHE A 84 -3.18 -2.61 7.52
C PHE A 84 -2.15 -3.01 6.49
N ASP A 85 -0.93 -2.56 6.70
CA ASP A 85 0.22 -2.85 5.86
C ASP A 85 1.16 -3.81 6.60
N MET A 86 1.12 -5.07 6.18
CA MET A 86 1.77 -6.19 6.86
C MET A 86 2.18 -7.29 5.88
N GLY A 87 3.41 -7.77 6.05
CA GLY A 87 4.00 -8.81 5.20
C GLY A 87 4.88 -9.77 5.99
N GLY A 88 4.68 -11.07 5.78
CA GLY A 88 5.51 -12.12 6.35
C GLY A 88 6.77 -12.41 5.52
N GLU A 89 7.81 -12.88 6.19
CA GLU A 89 9.07 -13.29 5.56
C GLU A 89 9.25 -14.80 5.66
N TYR A 90 9.60 -15.44 4.54
CA TYR A 90 9.94 -16.86 4.51
C TYR A 90 11.27 -17.08 3.81
N TYR A 91 12.23 -17.70 4.51
CA TYR A 91 13.57 -17.96 4.00
C TYR A 91 14.24 -16.70 3.44
N CYS A 92 14.13 -15.59 4.19
CA CYS A 92 14.61 -14.26 3.83
C CYS A 92 13.96 -13.66 2.57
N TYR A 93 12.91 -14.25 2.00
CA TYR A 93 12.12 -13.62 0.94
C TYR A 93 10.91 -12.92 1.54
N SER A 94 10.68 -11.71 1.06
CA SER A 94 9.67 -10.83 1.61
C SER A 94 8.29 -11.01 0.96
N SER A 95 7.27 -10.53 1.66
CA SER A 95 6.00 -10.11 1.07
C SER A 95 5.63 -8.75 1.65
N ASP A 96 4.81 -8.01 0.91
CA ASP A 96 4.41 -6.65 1.27
C ASP A 96 2.99 -6.44 0.75
N ILE A 97 2.03 -6.33 1.66
CA ILE A 97 0.61 -6.29 1.33
C ILE A 97 -0.07 -5.31 2.27
N THR A 98 -0.70 -4.29 1.66
CA THR A 98 -1.61 -3.39 2.35
C THR A 98 -3.07 -3.72 2.04
N CYS A 99 -3.90 -3.80 3.07
CA CYS A 99 -5.36 -3.91 2.98
C CYS A 99 -6.04 -2.75 3.70
N SER A 100 -6.95 -2.06 2.99
CA SER A 100 -7.76 -0.96 3.55
C SER A 100 -9.24 -1.33 3.60
N PHE A 101 -9.89 -1.18 4.76
CA PHE A 101 -11.28 -1.59 4.95
C PHE A 101 -11.93 -0.90 6.16
N PRO A 102 -13.26 -0.70 6.17
CA PRO A 102 -13.97 -0.21 7.35
C PRO A 102 -14.07 -1.32 8.40
N VAL A 103 -13.69 -1.03 9.64
CA VAL A 103 -13.62 -2.05 10.70
C VAL A 103 -14.98 -2.71 11.00
N ASN A 104 -16.07 -1.98 10.77
CA ASN A 104 -17.44 -2.47 10.99
C ASN A 104 -18.03 -3.19 9.76
N GLY A 105 -17.22 -3.39 8.72
CA GLY A 105 -17.58 -4.14 7.51
C GLY A 105 -18.48 -3.39 6.54
N ARG A 106 -18.76 -2.10 6.75
CA ARG A 106 -19.60 -1.29 5.85
C ARG A 106 -18.93 0.04 5.54
N PHE A 107 -18.68 0.29 4.26
CA PHE A 107 -18.17 1.58 3.82
C PHE A 107 -19.26 2.65 3.99
N SER A 108 -18.91 3.77 4.61
CA SER A 108 -19.68 5.01 4.46
C SER A 108 -19.56 5.56 3.03
N PRO A 109 -20.42 6.50 2.61
CA PRO A 109 -20.29 7.15 1.31
C PRO A 109 -18.89 7.77 1.10
N ASP A 110 -18.38 8.52 2.07
CA ASP A 110 -17.07 9.16 1.98
C ASP A 110 -15.92 8.14 1.90
N GLN A 111 -15.98 7.08 2.72
CA GLN A 111 -14.98 6.01 2.69
C GLN A 111 -14.96 5.30 1.34
N ARG A 112 -16.14 5.06 0.75
CA ARG A 112 -16.26 4.42 -0.56
C ARG A 112 -15.64 5.28 -1.66
N ILE A 113 -15.89 6.58 -1.66
CA ILE A 113 -15.33 7.52 -2.66
C ILE A 113 -13.80 7.38 -2.71
N ILE A 114 -13.15 7.49 -1.55
CA ILE A 114 -11.68 7.43 -1.48
C ILE A 114 -11.16 6.03 -1.80
N TYR A 115 -11.81 4.98 -1.29
CA TYR A 115 -11.42 3.59 -1.56
C TYR A 115 -11.49 3.26 -3.05
N GLU A 116 -12.58 3.64 -3.73
CA GLU A 116 -12.77 3.37 -5.16
C GLU A 116 -11.83 4.20 -6.04
N ALA A 117 -11.44 5.40 -5.62
CA ALA A 117 -10.40 6.19 -6.28
C ALA A 117 -9.05 5.44 -6.29
N VAL A 118 -8.61 4.94 -5.13
CA VAL A 118 -7.37 4.16 -5.00
C VAL A 118 -7.46 2.83 -5.74
N LEU A 119 -8.59 2.12 -5.65
CA LEU A 119 -8.81 0.87 -6.38
C LEU A 119 -8.75 1.09 -7.90
N SER A 120 -9.30 2.20 -8.40
CA SER A 120 -9.24 2.55 -9.82
C SER A 120 -7.81 2.84 -10.26
N ALA A 121 -7.05 3.59 -9.46
CA ALA A 121 -5.64 3.86 -9.72
C ALA A 121 -4.80 2.57 -9.72
N ASN A 122 -5.01 1.69 -8.75
CA ASN A 122 -4.34 0.39 -8.67
C ASN A 122 -4.60 -0.47 -9.92
N ARG A 123 -5.87 -0.60 -10.34
CA ARG A 123 -6.23 -1.35 -11.55
C ARG A 123 -5.69 -0.70 -12.82
N GLY A 124 -5.72 0.62 -12.92
CA GLY A 124 -5.16 1.36 -14.04
C GLY A 124 -3.65 1.14 -14.18
N VAL A 125 -2.91 1.21 -13.08
CA VAL A 125 -1.47 0.90 -13.05
C VAL A 125 -1.22 -0.55 -13.45
N LEU A 126 -1.93 -1.52 -12.87
CA LEU A 126 -1.76 -2.95 -13.21
C LEU A 126 -1.99 -3.22 -14.70
N ALA A 127 -2.99 -2.57 -15.31
CA ALA A 127 -3.25 -2.68 -16.74
C ALA A 127 -2.17 -2.01 -17.61
N GLY A 128 -1.49 -0.98 -17.09
CA GLY A 128 -0.42 -0.26 -17.77
C GLY A 128 0.96 -0.92 -17.64
N ILE A 129 1.14 -1.90 -16.76
CA ILE A 129 2.44 -2.57 -16.57
C ILE A 129 2.73 -3.52 -17.73
N HIS A 130 3.76 -3.20 -18.51
CA HIS A 130 4.36 -4.08 -19.51
C HIS A 130 5.82 -3.69 -19.78
N PRO A 131 6.64 -4.56 -20.43
CA PRO A 131 8.02 -4.23 -20.76
C PRO A 131 8.14 -2.91 -21.52
N GLY A 132 9.13 -2.10 -21.15
CA GLY A 132 9.43 -0.81 -21.77
C GLY A 132 8.72 0.40 -21.16
N VAL A 133 7.74 0.21 -20.25
CA VAL A 133 7.06 1.33 -19.57
C VAL A 133 7.91 1.90 -18.44
N PRO A 134 8.15 3.22 -18.41
CA PRO A 134 8.81 3.86 -17.28
C PRO A 134 7.97 3.77 -15.99
N TRP A 135 8.57 3.37 -14.87
CA TRP A 135 7.86 3.33 -13.58
C TRP A 135 7.28 4.69 -13.16
N SER A 136 7.99 5.78 -13.49
CA SER A 136 7.56 7.15 -13.22
C SER A 136 6.29 7.54 -13.98
N SER A 137 6.06 7.02 -15.19
CA SER A 137 4.82 7.31 -15.93
C SER A 137 3.62 6.62 -15.30
N LEU A 138 3.80 5.44 -14.70
CA LEU A 138 2.76 4.76 -13.94
C LEU A 138 2.43 5.52 -12.64
N HIS A 139 3.43 6.11 -11.97
CA HIS A 139 3.19 6.97 -10.81
C HIS A 139 2.32 8.18 -11.17
N ILE A 140 2.63 8.85 -12.29
CA ILE A 140 1.83 9.96 -12.80
C ILE A 140 0.42 9.49 -13.22
N LEU A 141 0.29 8.31 -13.81
CA LEU A 141 -1.01 7.70 -14.14
C LEU A 141 -1.87 7.52 -12.88
N ALA A 142 -1.30 6.98 -11.80
CA ALA A 142 -2.00 6.82 -10.53
C ALA A 142 -2.44 8.16 -9.95
N GLU A 143 -1.54 9.15 -9.89
CA GLU A 143 -1.87 10.52 -9.45
C GLU A 143 -3.03 11.11 -10.27
N ARG A 144 -3.00 10.96 -11.60
CA ARG A 144 -4.05 11.45 -12.50
C ARG A 144 -5.41 10.81 -12.19
N ILE A 145 -5.47 9.48 -12.05
CA ILE A 145 -6.72 8.76 -11.76
C ILE A 145 -7.30 9.19 -10.41
N ILE A 146 -6.44 9.37 -9.39
CA ILE A 146 -6.84 9.84 -8.07
C ILE A 146 -7.41 11.26 -8.16
N LEU A 147 -6.70 12.20 -8.78
CA LEU A 147 -7.16 13.58 -8.95
C LEU A 147 -8.50 13.66 -9.70
N GLU A 148 -8.65 12.89 -10.77
CA GLU A 148 -9.90 12.83 -11.53
C GLU A 148 -11.06 12.31 -10.66
N ALA A 149 -10.83 11.29 -9.83
CA ALA A 149 -11.83 10.79 -8.91
C ALA A 149 -12.21 11.82 -7.84
N LEU A 150 -11.22 12.54 -7.28
CA LEU A 150 -11.46 13.60 -6.31
C LEU A 150 -12.22 14.79 -6.92
N LEU A 151 -11.94 15.15 -8.18
CA LEU A 151 -12.71 16.15 -8.93
C LEU A 151 -14.16 15.72 -9.12
N ARG A 152 -14.40 14.50 -9.59
CA ARG A 152 -15.77 13.96 -9.76
C ARG A 152 -16.56 13.91 -8.45
N ALA A 153 -15.86 13.70 -7.33
CA ALA A 153 -16.46 13.70 -6.00
C ALA A 153 -16.70 15.10 -5.42
N GLY A 154 -16.28 16.18 -6.10
CA GLY A 154 -16.39 17.55 -5.61
C GLY A 154 -15.41 17.88 -4.46
N LEU A 155 -14.37 17.07 -4.28
CA LEU A 155 -13.32 17.31 -3.27
C LEU A 155 -12.20 18.23 -3.77
N LEU A 156 -12.15 18.46 -5.09
CA LEU A 156 -11.29 19.43 -5.73
C LEU A 156 -12.16 20.45 -6.49
N ASP A 157 -11.76 21.71 -6.47
CA ASP A 157 -12.46 22.78 -7.17
C ASP A 157 -12.23 22.66 -8.69
N SER A 158 -13.29 22.31 -9.42
CA SER A 158 -13.27 22.18 -10.87
C SER A 158 -13.06 23.52 -11.60
N THR A 159 -13.17 24.65 -10.92
CA THR A 159 -12.93 25.99 -11.49
C THR A 159 -11.48 26.45 -11.36
N ALA A 160 -10.67 25.76 -10.54
CA ALA A 160 -9.27 26.14 -10.26
C ALA A 160 -8.29 25.75 -11.39
N GLY A 161 -8.72 24.95 -12.37
CA GLY A 161 -7.89 24.53 -13.51
C GLY A 161 -8.34 23.19 -14.10
N SER A 162 -7.73 22.79 -15.20
CA SER A 162 -7.95 21.47 -15.80
C SER A 162 -7.23 20.37 -15.02
N LEU A 163 -7.59 19.10 -15.27
CA LEU A 163 -6.87 17.96 -14.69
C LEU A 163 -5.38 17.95 -15.09
N ASP A 164 -5.06 18.37 -16.31
CA ASP A 164 -3.68 18.46 -16.79
C ASP A 164 -2.89 19.53 -16.03
N ASP A 165 -3.52 20.66 -15.69
CA ASP A 165 -2.92 21.70 -14.86
C ASP A 165 -2.63 21.17 -13.45
N MET A 166 -3.55 20.40 -12.86
CA MET A 166 -3.39 19.80 -11.53
C MET A 166 -2.25 18.77 -11.49
N VAL A 167 -2.13 17.94 -12.51
CA VAL A 167 -1.02 16.97 -12.65
C VAL A 167 0.31 17.72 -12.82
N THR A 168 0.35 18.74 -13.68
CA THR A 168 1.55 19.58 -13.90
C THR A 168 1.99 20.28 -12.61
N ALA A 169 1.04 20.76 -11.82
CA ALA A 169 1.28 21.39 -10.52
C ALA A 169 1.68 20.39 -9.40
N ARG A 170 1.82 19.09 -9.71
CA ARG A 170 2.12 18.03 -8.75
C ARG A 170 1.10 17.93 -7.60
N LEU A 171 -0.16 18.30 -7.84
CA LEU A 171 -1.21 18.25 -6.82
C LEU A 171 -1.45 16.81 -6.32
N GLY A 172 -1.22 15.81 -7.16
CA GLY A 172 -1.31 14.40 -6.78
C GLY A 172 -0.40 14.03 -5.59
N ALA A 173 0.77 14.66 -5.49
CA ALA A 173 1.72 14.43 -4.41
C ALA A 173 1.22 14.91 -3.03
N VAL A 174 0.21 15.79 -2.98
CA VAL A 174 -0.46 16.18 -1.73
C VAL A 174 -1.25 15.01 -1.15
N PHE A 175 -1.84 14.17 -2.02
CA PHE A 175 -2.70 13.05 -1.62
C PHE A 175 -1.96 11.70 -1.62
N MET A 176 -0.90 11.57 -2.43
CA MET A 176 -0.02 10.41 -2.49
C MET A 176 1.45 10.88 -2.42
N PRO A 177 1.97 11.20 -1.22
CA PRO A 177 3.31 11.78 -1.07
C PRO A 177 4.46 10.77 -1.19
N HIS A 178 4.15 9.48 -1.31
CA HIS A 178 5.14 8.40 -1.46
C HIS A 178 5.27 7.94 -2.92
N GLY A 179 6.31 7.16 -3.20
CA GLY A 179 6.45 6.48 -4.50
C GLY A 179 5.30 5.50 -4.75
N LEU A 180 4.97 5.25 -6.02
CA LEU A 180 3.90 4.33 -6.40
C LEU A 180 4.13 2.89 -5.88
N GLY A 181 5.40 2.50 -5.75
CA GLY A 181 5.86 1.20 -5.27
C GLY A 181 7.34 1.04 -5.57
N HIS A 182 7.89 -0.13 -5.24
CA HIS A 182 9.32 -0.44 -5.27
C HIS A 182 9.57 -1.88 -5.72
N LEU A 183 10.84 -2.21 -5.93
CA LEU A 183 11.28 -3.59 -6.09
C LEU A 183 11.15 -4.33 -4.75
N MET A 184 10.86 -5.63 -4.82
CA MET A 184 10.69 -6.50 -3.66
C MET A 184 11.28 -7.88 -3.96
N GLY A 185 12.05 -8.42 -3.02
CA GLY A 185 12.72 -9.70 -3.18
C GLY A 185 13.16 -10.26 -1.84
N LEU A 186 14.47 -10.20 -1.57
CA LEU A 186 14.99 -10.56 -0.25
C LEU A 186 14.64 -9.46 0.76
N ASP A 187 15.04 -8.23 0.46
CA ASP A 187 14.58 -7.05 1.19
C ASP A 187 13.19 -6.61 0.69
N VAL A 188 12.40 -6.03 1.60
CA VAL A 188 11.09 -5.46 1.25
C VAL A 188 11.25 -4.30 0.27
N HIS A 189 12.23 -3.43 0.52
CA HIS A 189 12.73 -2.43 -0.42
C HIS A 189 14.00 -2.98 -1.07
N ASP A 190 13.83 -3.75 -2.14
CA ASP A 190 14.92 -4.51 -2.75
C ASP A 190 15.88 -3.63 -3.57
N VAL A 191 17.07 -4.16 -3.82
CA VAL A 191 18.17 -3.46 -4.49
C VAL A 191 17.91 -3.19 -5.97
N GLY A 192 18.69 -2.29 -6.57
CA GLY A 192 18.73 -2.09 -8.03
C GLY A 192 17.71 -1.09 -8.60
N GLY A 193 16.96 -0.37 -7.77
CA GLY A 193 16.00 0.64 -8.24
C GLY A 193 16.61 1.87 -8.92
N TYR A 194 17.89 2.17 -8.66
CA TYR A 194 18.61 3.34 -9.19
C TYR A 194 20.01 2.99 -9.70
N ILE A 195 20.09 2.19 -10.77
CA ILE A 195 21.37 1.86 -11.41
C ILE A 195 21.70 2.91 -12.47
N GLN A 196 22.85 3.56 -12.34
CA GLN A 196 23.42 4.33 -13.43
C GLN A 196 23.93 3.36 -14.49
N VAL A 197 23.26 3.27 -15.64
CA VAL A 197 23.80 2.56 -16.80
C VAL A 197 24.92 3.42 -17.37
N SER A 198 26.18 3.09 -17.06
CA SER A 198 27.31 3.68 -17.78
C SER A 198 27.18 3.27 -19.25
N GLN A 199 26.98 4.26 -20.13
CA GLN A 199 27.09 4.03 -21.56
C GLN A 199 28.53 3.66 -21.87
N HIS A 200 28.85 2.37 -21.87
CA HIS A 200 30.06 1.89 -22.50
C HIS A 200 29.93 2.24 -23.98
N HIS A 201 30.67 3.27 -24.40
CA HIS A 201 30.95 3.50 -25.81
C HIS A 201 31.51 2.19 -26.35
N ASN A 202 30.77 1.53 -27.24
CA ASN A 202 31.32 0.47 -28.07
C ASN A 202 32.44 1.10 -28.88
N GLY A 203 33.68 0.94 -28.39
CA GLY A 203 34.88 1.25 -29.13
C GLY A 203 34.84 0.47 -30.43
N GLN A 204 34.98 1.20 -31.53
CA GLN A 204 35.34 0.64 -32.82
C GLN A 204 36.59 -0.23 -32.64
N SER A 205 36.52 -1.46 -33.13
CA SER A 205 37.68 -2.24 -33.58
C SER A 205 37.41 -2.69 -35.00
#